data_AF-A0A7C9UXC9-F1
#
_entry.id   AF-A0A7C9UXC9-F1
#
_cell.length_a   1.000
_cell.length_b   1.000
_cell.length_c   1.000
_cell.angle_alpha   90.00
_cell.angle_beta   90.00
_cell.angle_gamma   90.00
#
_symmetry.space_group_name_H-M   'P 1'
#
loop_
_entity.id
_entity.type
_entity.pdbx_description
1 polymer ?
#
loop_
_entity_poly.entity_id
_entity_poly.type
_entity_poly.pdbx_seq_one_letter_code
_entity_poly.pdbx_strand_id
1 'polypeptide(L)'
;MSDELEILRRRLERDLPASIHAALTAYARFTADEPPADAKGFAAWHAAAKAALGHVESSVKLLRWAGGEAETAATTDDGLAALLSQARDAIERLEETEEP
;
A
#
# COMPACT_ATOMS: atom_id res chain seq x y z
N MET A 1 -7.47 20.95 13.01
CA MET A 1 -7.02 20.20 11.81
C MET A 1 -5.90 19.21 12.09
N SER A 2 -4.69 19.61 12.51
CA SER A 2 -3.59 18.64 12.74
C SER A 2 -3.90 17.62 13.84
N ASP A 3 -4.51 18.05 14.94
CA ASP A 3 -4.90 17.15 16.05
C ASP A 3 -6.03 16.19 15.66
N GLU A 4 -6.97 16.62 14.82
CA GLU A 4 -8.07 15.78 14.33
C GLU A 4 -7.55 14.69 13.38
N LEU A 5 -6.57 15.05 12.54
CA LEU A 5 -5.93 14.10 11.63
C LEU A 5 -5.12 13.06 12.39
N GLU A 6 -4.39 13.47 13.44
CA GLU A 6 -3.69 12.57 14.35
C GLU A 6 -4.63 11.58 15.06
N ILE A 7 -5.78 12.08 15.56
CA ILE A 7 -6.82 11.24 16.17
C ILE A 7 -7.37 10.22 15.16
N LEU A 8 -7.65 10.65 13.94
CA LEU A 8 -8.11 9.77 12.87
C LEU A 8 -7.05 8.71 12.54
N ARG A 9 -5.79 9.11 12.46
CA ARG A 9 -4.67 8.22 12.15
C ARG A 9 -4.59 7.05 13.15
N ARG A 10 -4.55 7.37 14.44
CA ARG A 10 -4.52 6.37 15.52
C ARG A 10 -5.73 5.45 15.49
N ARG A 11 -6.90 6.00 15.16
CA ARG A 11 -8.12 5.20 15.02
C ARG A 11 -8.02 4.20 13.87
N LEU A 12 -7.50 4.61 12.73
CA LEU A 12 -7.32 3.73 11.58
C LEU A 12 -6.26 2.66 11.85
N GLU A 13 -5.13 3.01 12.46
CA GLU A 13 -4.10 2.03 12.88
C GLU A 13 -4.70 0.95 13.78
N ARG A 14 -5.57 1.34 14.71
CA ARG A 14 -6.23 0.42 15.64
C ARG A 14 -7.29 -0.46 14.97
N ASP A 15 -8.16 0.14 14.15
CA ASP A 15 -9.41 -0.50 13.70
C ASP A 15 -9.30 -1.19 12.32
N LEU A 16 -8.40 -0.73 11.43
CA LEU A 16 -8.27 -1.28 10.08
C LEU A 16 -7.73 -2.72 10.04
N PRO A 17 -6.74 -3.14 10.85
CA PRO A 17 -6.23 -4.51 10.76
C PRO A 17 -7.32 -5.58 10.94
N ALA A 18 -8.19 -5.41 11.93
CA ALA A 18 -9.33 -6.30 12.14
C ALA A 18 -10.35 -6.24 10.99
N SER A 19 -10.59 -5.04 10.45
CA SER A 19 -11.52 -4.83 9.33
C SER A 19 -11.01 -5.49 8.03
N ILE A 20 -9.70 -5.37 7.75
CA ILE A 20 -9.02 -6.02 6.62
C ILE A 20 -9.13 -7.54 6.73
N HIS A 21 -8.86 -8.10 7.92
CA HIS A 21 -9.00 -9.53 8.16
C HIS A 21 -10.43 -10.02 7.92
N ALA A 22 -11.43 -9.28 8.42
CA ALA A 22 -12.85 -9.58 8.19
C ALA A 22 -13.22 -9.52 6.70
N ALA A 23 -12.73 -8.52 5.97
CA ALA A 23 -12.96 -8.38 4.54
C ALA A 23 -12.34 -9.52 3.73
N LEU A 24 -11.12 -9.95 4.06
CA LEU A 24 -10.47 -11.11 3.43
C LEU A 24 -11.22 -12.41 3.71
N THR A 25 -11.70 -12.59 4.93
CA THR A 25 -12.53 -13.76 5.31
C THR A 25 -13.85 -13.78 4.53
N ALA A 26 -14.50 -12.63 4.41
CA ALA A 26 -15.75 -12.50 3.65
C ALA A 26 -15.53 -12.74 2.14
N TYR A 27 -14.43 -12.23 1.58
CA TYR A 27 -14.03 -12.51 0.21
C TYR A 27 -13.82 -14.01 -0.02
N ALA A 28 -13.01 -14.66 0.81
CA ALA A 28 -12.75 -16.10 0.70
C ALA A 28 -14.03 -16.93 0.77
N ARG A 29 -14.96 -16.56 1.67
CA ARG A 29 -16.28 -17.18 1.75
C ARG A 29 -17.12 -16.95 0.49
N PHE A 30 -17.14 -15.73 -0.04
CA PHE A 30 -17.89 -15.37 -1.25
C PHE A 30 -17.39 -16.12 -2.49
N THR A 31 -16.08 -16.33 -2.59
CA THR A 31 -15.46 -17.01 -3.74
C THR A 31 -15.33 -18.53 -3.57
N ALA A 32 -15.75 -19.08 -2.43
CA ALA A 32 -15.74 -20.53 -2.21
C ALA A 32 -16.89 -21.24 -2.96
N ASP A 33 -17.96 -20.51 -3.27
CA ASP A 33 -19.08 -21.00 -4.06
C ASP A 33 -18.73 -21.01 -5.56
N GLU A 34 -19.25 -21.99 -6.29
CA GLU A 34 -19.10 -22.06 -7.75
C GLU A 34 -19.74 -20.82 -8.40
N PRO A 35 -19.03 -20.12 -9.30
CA PRO A 35 -19.59 -18.95 -9.97
C PRO A 35 -20.77 -19.33 -10.89
N PRO A 36 -21.71 -18.41 -11.16
CA PRO A 36 -22.81 -18.67 -12.08
C PRO A 36 -22.32 -19.02 -13.49
N ALA A 37 -22.95 -20.01 -14.13
CA ALA A 37 -22.56 -20.49 -15.46
C ALA A 37 -22.97 -19.55 -16.60
N ASP A 38 -23.96 -18.69 -16.40
CA ASP A 38 -24.39 -17.73 -17.41
C ASP A 38 -23.48 -16.50 -17.40
N ALA A 39 -23.24 -15.93 -18.59
CA ALA A 39 -22.29 -14.83 -18.75
C ALA A 39 -22.65 -13.60 -17.90
N LYS A 40 -23.95 -13.30 -17.72
CA LYS A 40 -24.41 -12.15 -16.93
C LYS A 40 -24.18 -12.38 -15.44
N GLY A 41 -24.52 -13.56 -14.95
CA GLY A 41 -24.28 -13.99 -13.58
C GLY A 41 -22.78 -14.02 -13.26
N PHE A 42 -21.96 -14.60 -14.13
CA PHE A 42 -20.51 -14.61 -13.97
C PHE A 42 -19.94 -13.19 -13.91
N ALA A 43 -20.34 -12.30 -14.82
CA ALA A 43 -19.87 -10.92 -14.84
C ALA A 43 -20.22 -10.17 -13.54
N ALA A 44 -21.42 -10.37 -13.01
CA ALA A 44 -21.85 -9.78 -11.74
C ALA A 44 -21.06 -10.35 -10.54
N TRP A 45 -20.90 -11.68 -10.49
CA TRP A 45 -20.11 -12.35 -9.45
C TRP A 45 -18.65 -11.88 -9.46
N HIS A 46 -18.02 -11.82 -10.64
CA HIS A 46 -16.64 -11.38 -10.80
C HIS A 46 -16.47 -9.89 -10.46
N ALA A 47 -17.43 -9.04 -10.84
CA ALA A 47 -17.42 -7.62 -10.45
C ALA A 47 -17.49 -7.45 -8.93
N ALA A 48 -18.31 -8.25 -8.23
CA ALA A 48 -18.38 -8.26 -6.78
C ALA A 48 -17.07 -8.74 -6.14
N ALA A 49 -16.47 -9.82 -6.65
CA ALA A 49 -15.17 -10.33 -6.20
C ALA A 49 -14.08 -9.24 -6.32
N LYS A 50 -14.03 -8.57 -7.48
CA LYS A 50 -13.09 -7.48 -7.75
C LYS A 50 -13.31 -6.30 -6.83
N ALA A 51 -14.57 -5.90 -6.59
CA ALA A 51 -14.89 -4.81 -5.69
C ALA A 51 -14.46 -5.10 -4.23
N ALA A 52 -14.64 -6.33 -3.76
CA ALA A 52 -14.17 -6.75 -2.43
C ALA A 52 -12.65 -6.64 -2.29
N LEU A 53 -11.89 -7.09 -3.29
CA LEU A 53 -10.43 -6.94 -3.29
C LEU A 53 -9.99 -5.47 -3.37
N GLY A 54 -10.67 -4.64 -4.17
CA GLY A 54 -10.41 -3.20 -4.24
C GLY A 54 -10.67 -2.48 -2.90
N HIS A 55 -11.67 -2.94 -2.14
CA HIS A 55 -11.90 -2.45 -0.79
C HIS A 55 -10.74 -2.80 0.15
N VAL A 56 -10.28 -4.07 0.13
CA VAL A 56 -9.13 -4.51 0.92
C VAL A 56 -7.87 -3.70 0.58
N GLU A 57 -7.59 -3.51 -0.71
CA GLU A 57 -6.45 -2.71 -1.17
C GLU A 57 -6.52 -1.28 -0.64
N SER A 58 -7.70 -0.66 -0.70
CA SER A 58 -7.94 0.70 -0.19
C SER A 58 -7.72 0.78 1.32
N SER A 59 -8.19 -0.22 2.07
CA SER A 59 -7.97 -0.32 3.52
C SER A 59 -6.50 -0.50 3.87
N VAL A 60 -5.74 -1.30 3.11
CA VAL A 60 -4.28 -1.46 3.31
C VAL A 60 -3.57 -0.14 3.05
N LYS A 61 -3.93 0.58 1.97
CA LYS A 61 -3.36 1.91 1.69
C LYS A 61 -3.64 2.91 2.82
N LEU A 62 -4.85 2.91 3.35
CA LEU A 62 -5.22 3.74 4.51
C LEU A 62 -4.44 3.35 5.77
N LEU A 63 -4.22 2.06 6.00
CA LEU A 63 -3.43 1.59 7.15
C LEU A 63 -1.95 2.01 7.02
N ARG A 64 -1.36 1.91 5.83
CA ARG A 64 0.02 2.38 5.57
C ARG A 64 0.16 3.88 5.77
N TRP A 65 -0.78 4.65 5.21
CA TRP A 65 -0.86 6.08 5.47
C TRP A 65 -0.95 6.37 6.97
N ALA A 66 -1.75 5.57 7.69
CA ALA A 66 -1.92 5.74 9.12
C ALA A 66 -0.65 5.39 9.92
N GLY A 67 0.09 4.35 9.53
CA GLY A 67 1.36 3.95 10.14
C GLY A 67 2.54 4.91 9.90
N GLY A 68 2.32 6.04 9.24
CA GLY A 68 3.41 6.94 8.84
C GLY A 68 4.24 6.40 7.67
N GLU A 69 3.83 5.30 7.03
CA GLU A 69 4.36 4.83 5.75
C GLU A 69 3.77 5.61 4.56
N ALA A 70 3.29 6.83 4.82
CA ALA A 70 2.94 7.77 3.78
C ALA A 70 4.25 8.19 3.09
N GLU A 71 4.53 7.53 1.96
CA GLU A 71 5.46 7.97 0.91
C GLU A 71 6.93 7.51 1.02
N THR A 72 7.14 6.20 0.97
CA THR A 72 8.37 5.62 0.35
C THR A 72 8.06 4.84 -0.94
N ALA A 73 6.81 4.91 -1.44
CA ALA A 73 6.38 4.25 -2.67
C ALA A 73 6.20 5.23 -3.86
N ALA A 74 6.82 6.39 -3.79
CA ALA A 74 7.35 7.07 -4.95
C ALA A 74 8.82 7.30 -4.64
N THR A 75 9.74 6.80 -5.47
CA THR A 75 11.05 7.43 -5.57
C THR A 75 10.74 8.86 -6.03
N THR A 76 10.55 9.77 -5.09
CA THR A 76 10.47 11.19 -5.41
C THR A 76 11.80 11.53 -6.08
N ASP A 77 11.76 12.46 -7.05
CA ASP A 77 12.96 12.94 -7.72
C ASP A 77 14.04 13.34 -6.70
N ASP A 78 13.62 13.87 -5.54
CA ASP A 78 14.46 14.19 -4.39
C ASP A 78 15.17 12.98 -3.76
N GLY A 79 14.48 11.85 -3.62
CA GLY A 79 15.08 10.61 -3.09
C GLY A 79 16.09 9.99 -4.07
N LEU A 80 15.80 10.05 -5.38
CA LEU A 80 16.73 9.63 -6.42
C LEU A 80 17.93 10.59 -6.50
N ALA A 81 17.71 11.89 -6.41
CA ALA A 81 18.75 12.90 -6.39
C ALA A 81 19.68 12.75 -5.18
N ALA A 82 19.12 12.45 -4.00
CA ALA A 82 19.90 12.17 -2.79
C ALA A 82 20.76 10.91 -2.95
N LEU A 83 20.21 9.82 -3.51
CA LEU A 83 20.97 8.60 -3.79
C LEU A 83 22.05 8.81 -4.85
N LEU A 84 21.77 9.59 -5.90
CA LEU A 84 22.76 9.94 -6.92
C LEU A 84 23.87 10.84 -6.37
N SER A 85 23.55 11.79 -5.47
CA SER A 85 24.54 12.61 -4.79
C SER A 85 25.46 11.73 -3.94
N GLN A 86 24.89 10.84 -3.12
CA GLN A 86 25.67 9.93 -2.27
C GLN A 86 26.57 9.00 -3.09
N ALA A 87 26.10 8.53 -4.26
CA ALA A 87 26.90 7.71 -5.16
C ALA A 87 28.08 8.50 -5.77
N ARG A 88 27.88 9.77 -6.14
CA ARG A 88 28.95 10.64 -6.65
C ARG A 88 30.00 10.94 -5.59
N ASP A 89 29.58 11.31 -4.38
CA ASP A 89 30.49 11.57 -3.25
C ASP A 89 31.28 10.33 -2.84
N ALA A 90 30.73 9.13 -3.06
CA ALA A 90 31.44 7.88 -2.81
C ALA A 90 32.52 7.58 -3.85
N ILE A 91 32.29 7.93 -5.12
CA ILE A 91 33.27 7.78 -6.20
C ILE A 91 34.41 8.77 -6.00
N GLU A 92 34.11 10.04 -5.72
CA GLU A 92 35.12 11.09 -5.49
C GLU A 92 36.03 10.74 -4.31
N ARG A 93 35.47 10.24 -3.20
CA ARG A 93 36.27 9.76 -2.06
C ARG A 93 37.17 8.57 -2.39
N LEU A 94 36.77 7.71 -3.33
CA LEU A 94 37.60 6.58 -3.77
C LEU A 94 38.74 7.08 -4.67
N GLU A 95 38.46 8.03 -5.55
CA GLU A 95 39.44 8.67 -6.44
C GLU A 95 40.48 9.48 -5.64
N GLU A 96 40.07 10.19 -4.58
CA GLU A 96 40.97 10.90 -3.64
C GLU A 96 41.87 9.95 -2.83
N THR A 97 41.43 8.72 -2.58
CA THR A 97 42.26 7.69 -1.91
C THR A 97 43.23 6.96 -2.84
N GLU A 98 43.17 7.20 -4.16
CA GLU A 98 44.03 6.60 -5.18
C GLU A 98 45.17 7.52 -5.68
N GLU A 99 45.38 8.72 -5.12
CA GLU A 99 46.60 9.51 -5.37
C GLU A 99 47.78 9.07 -4.45
N PRO A 100 48.93 8.62 -5.00
CA PRO A 100 50.14 8.28 -4.24
C PRO A 100 50.98 9.49 -3.81
#